data_AF-A0A846C337-F1
#
_entry.id   AF-A0A846C337-F1
#
_cell.length_a   1.000
_cell.length_b   1.000
_cell.length_c   1.000
_cell.angle_alpha   90.00
_cell.angle_beta   90.00
_cell.angle_gamma   90.00
#
_symmetry.space_group_name_H-M   'P 1'
#
loop_
_entity.id
_entity.type
_entity.pdbx_description
1 polymer ?
#
loop_
_entity_poly.entity_id
_entity_poly.type
_entity_poly.pdbx_seq_one_letter_code
_entity_poly.pdbx_strand_id
1 'polypeptide(L)'
;MLEYKDFQAFIYYKLKQYRLDFYYDINDVVFKAHKIALEKIIFEKVDVENFDGWFRKICFNVIRNFDNKTKSGKSTESKLKNKSDLTYSKEDLIYATEPNLKLLGKGWEKLTEVEKVILCLREVEEYPWKEVAKKIADFEELIIKDLDDEKKLVDRVRQKGRRALQKLRDSF
;
A
#
# COMPACT_ATOMS: atom_id res chain seq x y z
N MET A 1 1.87 25.63 -5.25
CA MET A 1 2.14 24.50 -4.34
C MET A 1 0.78 23.99 -3.90
N LEU A 2 0.38 22.80 -4.36
CA LEU A 2 -0.94 22.28 -4.02
C LEU A 2 -0.97 21.89 -2.55
N GLU A 3 -2.06 22.22 -1.87
CA GLU A 3 -2.28 21.71 -0.53
C GLU A 3 -2.36 20.19 -0.63
N TYR A 4 -1.49 19.51 0.12
CA TYR A 4 -1.41 18.04 0.21
C TYR A 4 -2.79 17.38 0.38
N LYS A 5 -3.72 18.08 1.05
CA LYS A 5 -5.11 17.68 1.25
C LYS A 5 -5.90 17.54 -0.05
N ASP A 6 -5.75 18.47 -1.00
CA ASP A 6 -6.49 18.45 -2.27
C ASP A 6 -6.03 17.31 -3.18
N PHE A 7 -4.74 16.99 -3.14
CA PHE A 7 -4.18 15.87 -3.87
C PHE A 7 -4.65 14.52 -3.28
N GLN A 8 -4.62 14.38 -1.96
CA GLN A 8 -5.16 13.20 -1.28
C GLN A 8 -6.67 13.02 -1.53
N ALA A 9 -7.44 14.11 -1.47
CA ALA A 9 -8.86 14.09 -1.75
C ALA A 9 -9.15 13.61 -3.18
N PHE A 10 -8.38 14.09 -4.17
CA PHE A 10 -8.50 13.61 -5.55
C PHE A 10 -8.32 12.09 -5.66
N ILE A 11 -7.26 11.53 -5.06
CA ILE A 11 -7.01 10.09 -5.09
C ILE A 11 -8.12 9.32 -4.38
N TYR A 12 -8.53 9.79 -3.20
CA TYR A 12 -9.61 9.20 -2.41
C TYR A 12 -10.93 9.11 -3.20
N TYR A 13 -11.36 10.23 -3.81
CA TYR A 13 -12.58 10.25 -4.61
C TYR A 13 -12.49 9.35 -5.83
N LYS A 14 -11.32 9.24 -6.47
CA LYS A 14 -11.12 8.32 -7.59
C LYS A 14 -11.16 6.86 -7.14
N LEU A 15 -10.53 6.49 -6.03
CA LEU A 15 -10.64 5.13 -5.48
C LEU A 15 -12.10 4.77 -5.18
N LYS A 16 -12.87 5.68 -4.57
CA LYS A 16 -14.32 5.49 -4.36
C LYS A 16 -15.11 5.35 -5.65
N GLN A 17 -14.84 6.20 -6.65
CA GLN A 17 -15.53 6.15 -7.96
C GLN A 17 -15.39 4.78 -8.62
N TYR A 18 -14.23 4.14 -8.49
CA TYR A 18 -13.96 2.80 -9.02
C TYR A 18 -14.27 1.67 -8.02
N ARG A 19 -14.82 1.97 -6.84
CA ARG A 19 -15.06 1.00 -5.74
C ARG A 19 -13.81 0.22 -5.33
N LEU A 20 -12.67 0.88 -5.40
CA LEU A 20 -11.35 0.35 -5.07
C LEU A 20 -10.89 0.70 -3.66
N ASP A 21 -11.60 1.61 -2.97
CA ASP A 21 -11.32 2.05 -1.60
C ASP A 21 -11.36 0.92 -0.56
N PHE A 22 -11.98 -0.20 -0.92
CA PHE A 22 -11.97 -1.43 -0.14
C PHE A 22 -10.65 -2.22 -0.26
N TYR A 23 -9.97 -2.14 -1.40
CA TYR A 23 -8.76 -2.93 -1.69
C TYR A 23 -7.48 -2.12 -1.48
N TYR A 24 -7.50 -0.86 -1.92
CA TYR A 24 -6.34 0.01 -1.99
C TYR A 24 -6.59 1.30 -1.21
N ASP A 25 -5.52 1.89 -0.71
CA ASP A 25 -5.56 3.23 -0.13
C ASP A 25 -4.79 4.26 -0.96
N ILE A 26 -4.74 5.49 -0.45
CA ILE A 26 -4.09 6.61 -1.15
C ILE A 26 -2.61 6.34 -1.35
N ASN A 27 -1.93 5.76 -0.35
CA ASN A 27 -0.49 5.52 -0.41
C ASN A 27 -0.16 4.48 -1.47
N ASP A 28 -1.00 3.47 -1.65
CA ASP A 28 -0.83 2.46 -2.70
C ASP A 28 -0.76 3.07 -4.10
N VAL A 29 -1.62 4.08 -4.33
CA VAL A 29 -1.64 4.83 -5.58
C VAL A 29 -0.40 5.72 -5.68
N VAL A 30 -0.05 6.43 -4.62
CA VAL A 30 1.07 7.37 -4.60
C VAL A 30 2.40 6.65 -4.79
N PHE A 31 2.69 5.60 -4.04
CA PHE A 31 3.95 4.85 -4.15
C PHE A 31 4.12 4.26 -5.55
N LYS A 32 3.07 3.66 -6.10
CA LYS A 32 3.13 3.08 -7.43
C LYS A 32 3.24 4.13 -8.54
N ALA A 33 2.54 5.25 -8.41
CA ALA A 33 2.68 6.37 -9.32
C ALA A 33 4.06 7.01 -9.23
N HIS A 34 4.63 7.11 -8.03
CA HIS A 34 5.97 7.64 -7.80
C HIS A 34 7.03 6.77 -8.48
N LYS A 35 6.95 5.44 -8.34
CA LYS A 35 7.85 4.51 -9.04
C LYS A 35 7.80 4.71 -10.56
N ILE A 36 6.60 4.79 -11.13
CA ILE A 36 6.42 5.04 -12.58
C ILE A 36 6.97 6.41 -12.97
N ALA A 37 6.73 7.44 -12.15
CA ALA A 37 7.21 8.80 -12.42
C ALA A 37 8.74 8.86 -12.42
N LEU A 38 9.39 8.24 -11.43
CA LEU A 38 10.85 8.12 -11.38
C LEU A 38 11.40 7.37 -12.59
N GLU A 39 10.80 6.23 -12.95
CA GLU A 39 11.20 5.47 -14.15
C GLU A 39 11.12 6.35 -15.41
N LYS A 40 10.05 7.14 -15.58
CA LYS A 40 9.90 8.06 -16.72
C LYS A 40 10.91 9.21 -16.71
N ILE A 41 11.17 9.81 -15.56
CA ILE A 41 12.12 10.93 -15.46
C ILE A 41 13.55 10.44 -15.73
N ILE A 42 13.94 9.33 -15.10
CA ILE A 42 15.31 8.82 -15.16
C ILE A 42 15.60 8.18 -16.52
N PHE A 43 14.71 7.33 -17.04
CA PHE A 43 14.97 6.57 -18.26
C PHE A 43 14.45 7.24 -19.52
N GLU A 44 13.27 7.85 -19.49
CA GLU A 44 12.67 8.49 -20.67
C GLU A 44 13.08 9.97 -20.83
N LYS A 45 13.85 10.53 -19.87
CA LYS A 45 14.31 11.94 -19.83
C LYS A 45 13.18 12.94 -20.13
N VAL A 46 12.00 12.67 -19.58
CA VAL A 46 10.83 13.54 -19.77
C VAL A 46 11.06 14.83 -18.99
N ASP A 47 11.07 15.96 -19.71
CA ASP A 47 10.98 17.27 -19.09
C ASP A 47 9.52 17.57 -18.74
N VAL A 48 9.25 17.95 -17.50
CA VAL A 48 7.89 18.05 -16.95
C VAL A 48 7.63 19.48 -16.48
N GLU A 49 7.03 20.28 -17.35
CA GLU A 49 6.68 21.68 -17.05
C GLU A 49 5.59 21.81 -15.97
N ASN A 50 4.59 20.93 -15.97
CA ASN A 50 3.52 20.89 -14.96
C ASN A 50 3.51 19.55 -14.22
N PHE A 51 4.40 19.43 -13.25
CA PHE A 51 4.58 18.20 -12.47
C PHE A 51 3.28 17.74 -11.80
N ASP A 52 2.49 18.66 -11.25
CA ASP A 52 1.27 18.28 -10.54
C ASP A 52 0.22 17.64 -11.47
N GLY A 53 -0.10 18.31 -12.58
CA GLY A 53 -1.08 17.78 -13.54
C GLY A 53 -0.60 16.46 -14.14
N TRP A 54 0.70 16.35 -14.42
CA TRP A 54 1.32 15.13 -14.92
C TRP A 54 1.26 13.99 -13.90
N PHE A 55 1.63 14.24 -12.65
CA PHE A 55 1.61 13.22 -11.60
C PHE A 55 0.20 12.76 -11.27
N ARG A 56 -0.79 13.66 -11.23
CA ARG A 56 -2.21 13.31 -11.10
C ARG A 56 -2.68 12.38 -12.22
N LYS A 57 -2.20 12.60 -13.46
CA LYS A 57 -2.48 11.72 -14.60
C LYS A 57 -1.88 10.32 -14.40
N ILE A 58 -0.66 10.23 -13.87
CA ILE A 58 -0.03 8.94 -13.52
C ILE A 58 -0.84 8.23 -12.44
N CYS A 59 -1.20 8.92 -11.34
CA CYS A 59 -2.06 8.36 -10.29
C CYS A 59 -3.39 7.84 -10.84
N PHE A 60 -4.04 8.61 -11.73
CA PHE A 60 -5.28 8.17 -12.37
C PHE A 60 -5.09 6.90 -13.21
N ASN A 61 -3.99 6.80 -13.96
CA ASN A 61 -3.66 5.60 -14.74
C ASN A 61 -3.39 4.39 -13.82
N VAL A 62 -2.74 4.60 -12.68
CA VAL A 62 -2.54 3.56 -11.66
C VAL A 62 -3.89 3.04 -11.13
N ILE A 63 -4.81 3.95 -10.77
CA ILE A 63 -6.16 3.58 -10.30
C ILE A 63 -6.92 2.80 -11.37
N ARG A 64 -6.89 3.27 -12.63
CA ARG A 64 -7.51 2.56 -13.75
C ARG A 64 -6.91 1.16 -13.95
N ASN A 65 -5.61 1.01 -13.77
CA ASN A 65 -4.95 -0.29 -13.84
C ASN A 65 -5.35 -1.21 -12.68
N PHE A 66 -5.54 -0.68 -11.47
CA PHE A 66 -6.10 -1.45 -10.35
C PHE A 66 -7.53 -1.92 -10.64
N ASP A 67 -8.38 -1.06 -11.20
CA ASP A 67 -9.74 -1.43 -11.62
C ASP A 67 -9.72 -2.53 -12.68
N ASN A 68 -8.88 -2.40 -13.71
CA ASN A 68 -8.73 -3.43 -14.73
C ASN A 68 -8.25 -4.76 -14.15
N LYS A 69 -7.30 -4.73 -13.19
CA LYS A 69 -6.79 -5.94 -12.52
C LYS A 69 -7.81 -6.60 -11.59
N THR A 70 -8.60 -5.81 -10.86
CA THR A 70 -9.64 -6.34 -9.99
C THR A 70 -10.81 -6.93 -10.80
N LYS A 71 -11.12 -6.34 -11.95
CA LYS A 71 -12.09 -6.89 -12.92
C LYS A 71 -11.56 -8.14 -13.62
N SER A 72 -10.29 -8.14 -14.06
CA SER A 72 -9.67 -9.31 -14.71
C SER A 72 -9.32 -10.43 -13.73
N GLY A 73 -9.11 -10.11 -12.45
CA GLY A 73 -8.85 -11.06 -11.37
C GLY A 73 -10.00 -12.00 -11.07
N LYS A 74 -11.24 -11.68 -11.50
CA LYS A 74 -12.34 -12.66 -11.56
C LYS A 74 -12.16 -13.75 -12.62
N SER A 75 -11.17 -13.64 -13.50
CA SER A 75 -10.94 -14.56 -14.62
C SER A 75 -9.53 -15.17 -14.66
N THR A 76 -8.56 -14.74 -13.84
CA THR A 76 -7.18 -15.26 -13.94
C THR A 76 -6.42 -15.14 -12.62
N GLU A 77 -6.62 -16.11 -11.71
CA GLU A 77 -5.74 -16.37 -10.56
C GLU A 77 -4.39 -17.01 -10.94
N SER A 78 -4.13 -17.30 -12.22
CA SER A 78 -3.04 -18.19 -12.64
C SER A 78 -1.72 -17.52 -13.05
N LYS A 79 -1.48 -16.23 -12.78
CA LYS A 79 -0.26 -15.54 -13.31
C LYS A 79 0.60 -14.76 -12.30
N LEU A 80 0.56 -15.09 -11.01
CA LEU A 80 1.54 -14.59 -10.03
C LEU A 80 2.44 -15.71 -9.51
N LYS A 81 3.24 -16.26 -10.43
CA LYS A 81 4.59 -16.76 -10.14
C LYS A 81 5.52 -16.01 -11.09
N ASN A 82 6.64 -15.51 -10.58
CA ASN A 82 7.71 -14.80 -11.28
C ASN A 82 7.68 -13.27 -11.12
N LYS A 83 8.01 -12.80 -9.91
CA LYS A 83 8.85 -11.60 -9.73
C LYS A 83 9.79 -11.85 -8.55
N SER A 84 10.87 -12.57 -8.80
CA SER A 84 11.98 -12.77 -7.87
C SER A 84 13.24 -12.05 -8.34
N ASP A 85 13.08 -10.84 -8.88
CA ASP A 85 14.19 -9.94 -9.19
C ASP A 85 13.86 -8.55 -8.65
N LEU A 86 14.02 -8.39 -7.34
CA LEU A 86 14.17 -7.08 -6.70
C LEU A 86 15.66 -6.82 -6.59
N THR A 87 16.25 -6.22 -7.62
CA THR A 87 17.56 -5.58 -7.48
C THR A 87 17.32 -4.28 -6.70
N TYR A 88 17.58 -4.31 -5.39
CA TYR A 88 17.49 -3.12 -4.55
C TYR A 88 18.46 -2.06 -5.06
N SER A 89 18.00 -0.81 -5.19
CA SER A 89 18.87 0.29 -5.60
C SER A 89 19.90 0.57 -4.50
N LYS A 90 21.05 1.15 -4.88
CA LYS A 90 22.10 1.49 -3.91
C LYS A 90 21.59 2.51 -2.89
N GLU A 91 20.61 3.33 -3.28
CA GLU A 91 19.92 4.30 -2.42
C GLU A 91 19.00 3.65 -1.38
N ASP A 92 18.30 2.56 -1.70
CA ASP A 92 17.47 1.82 -0.75
C ASP A 92 18.31 1.18 0.37
N LEU A 93 19.56 0.80 0.05
CA LEU A 93 20.54 0.27 1.01
C LEU A 93 21.10 1.35 1.94
N ILE A 94 21.11 2.63 1.54
CA ILE A 94 21.59 3.75 2.38
C ILE A 94 20.65 4.00 3.57
N TYR A 95 19.34 3.75 3.40
CA TYR A 95 18.38 3.86 4.52
C TYR A 95 18.39 2.64 5.45
N ALA A 96 18.76 1.46 4.93
CA ALA A 96 18.90 0.21 5.70
C ALA A 96 20.27 0.08 6.39
N THR A 97 20.77 1.17 6.99
CA THR A 97 21.98 1.09 7.83
C THR A 97 21.66 0.41 9.16
N GLU A 98 22.64 -0.30 9.74
CA GLU A 98 22.49 -1.02 11.02
C GLU A 98 21.84 -0.20 12.14
N PRO A 99 22.11 1.11 12.32
CA PRO A 99 21.46 1.92 13.35
C PRO A 99 19.95 2.06 13.13
N ASN A 100 19.52 2.28 11.88
CA ASN A 100 18.10 2.39 11.53
C ASN A 100 17.37 1.05 11.71
N LEU A 101 18.03 -0.06 11.38
CA LEU A 101 17.49 -1.40 11.62
C LEU A 101 17.35 -1.72 13.11
N LYS A 102 18.31 -1.27 13.95
CA LYS A 102 18.22 -1.41 15.42
C LYS A 102 17.07 -0.59 16.01
N LEU A 103 16.85 0.63 15.52
CA LEU A 103 15.71 1.47 15.93
C LEU A 103 14.38 0.84 15.51
N LEU A 104 14.32 0.31 14.29
CA LEU A 104 13.16 -0.41 13.78
C LEU A 104 12.87 -1.67 14.62
N GLY A 105 13.90 -2.40 15.02
CA GLY A 105 13.79 -3.54 15.93
C GLY A 105 13.17 -3.17 17.29
N LYS A 106 13.61 -2.06 17.90
CA LYS A 106 13.02 -1.56 19.16
C LYS A 106 11.56 -1.13 19.01
N GLY A 107 11.20 -0.52 17.88
CA GLY A 107 9.81 -0.21 17.55
C GLY A 107 8.99 -1.49 17.36
N TRP A 108 9.56 -2.48 16.69
CA TRP A 108 8.94 -3.78 16.40
C TRP A 108 8.61 -4.58 17.66
N GLU A 109 9.48 -4.57 18.66
CA GLU A 109 9.25 -5.23 19.96
C GLU A 109 8.02 -4.69 20.71
N LYS A 110 7.65 -3.42 20.49
CA LYS A 110 6.50 -2.77 21.13
C LYS A 110 5.16 -3.09 20.44
N LEU A 111 5.19 -3.73 19.27
CA LEU A 111 3.99 -4.12 18.55
C LEU A 111 3.40 -5.41 19.13
N THR A 112 2.08 -5.49 19.14
CA THR A 112 1.40 -6.77 19.42
C THR A 112 1.63 -7.77 18.30
N GLU A 113 1.52 -9.07 18.57
CA GLU A 113 1.68 -10.11 17.55
C GLU A 113 0.76 -9.90 16.33
N VAL A 114 -0.49 -9.50 16.58
CA VAL A 114 -1.43 -9.20 15.48
C VAL A 114 -0.98 -8.00 14.66
N GLU A 115 -0.46 -6.94 15.30
CA GLU A 115 0.08 -5.79 14.57
C GLU A 115 1.28 -6.18 13.71
N LYS A 116 2.19 -7.02 14.23
CA LYS A 116 3.33 -7.55 13.46
C LYS A 116 2.85 -8.34 12.24
N VAL A 117 1.88 -9.26 12.41
CA VAL A 117 1.33 -10.05 11.30
C VAL A 117 0.65 -9.15 10.27
N ILE A 118 -0.13 -8.15 10.69
CA ILE A 118 -0.74 -7.17 9.77
C ILE A 118 0.33 -6.47 8.93
N LEU A 119 1.41 -6.00 9.57
CA LEU A 119 2.49 -5.32 8.85
C LEU A 119 3.26 -6.26 7.92
N CYS A 120 3.55 -7.49 8.33
CA CYS A 120 4.18 -8.48 7.44
C CYS A 120 3.31 -8.75 6.21
N LEU A 121 2.03 -9.09 6.41
CA LEU A 121 1.11 -9.36 5.30
C LEU A 121 0.94 -8.16 4.37
N ARG A 122 0.89 -6.95 4.94
CA ARG A 122 0.63 -5.73 4.17
C ARG A 122 1.86 -5.18 3.46
N GLU A 123 2.97 -5.02 4.18
CA GLU A 123 4.14 -4.26 3.72
C GLU A 123 5.22 -5.17 3.14
N VAL A 124 5.36 -6.40 3.64
CA VAL A 124 6.37 -7.36 3.16
C VAL A 124 5.81 -8.25 2.06
N GLU A 125 4.60 -8.79 2.25
CA GLU A 125 3.95 -9.69 1.30
C GLU A 125 3.01 -8.96 0.32
N GLU A 126 2.82 -7.65 0.48
CA GLU A 126 2.03 -6.78 -0.41
C GLU A 126 0.56 -7.21 -0.61
N TYR A 127 -0.03 -7.96 0.32
CA TYR A 127 -1.43 -8.38 0.20
C TYR A 127 -2.37 -7.19 0.25
N PRO A 128 -3.42 -7.12 -0.60
CA PRO A 128 -4.45 -6.09 -0.51
C PRO A 128 -5.19 -6.17 0.83
N TRP A 129 -5.68 -5.04 1.32
CA TRP A 129 -6.32 -4.94 2.66
C TRP A 129 -7.44 -5.96 2.89
N LYS A 130 -8.18 -6.31 1.84
CA LYS A 130 -9.19 -7.37 1.88
C LYS A 130 -8.60 -8.74 2.27
N GLU A 131 -7.51 -9.14 1.64
CA GLU A 131 -6.87 -10.44 1.90
C GLU A 131 -6.12 -10.45 3.22
N VAL A 132 -5.52 -9.32 3.61
CA VAL A 132 -4.96 -9.15 4.97
C VAL A 132 -6.07 -9.36 6.01
N ALA A 133 -7.23 -8.74 5.83
CA ALA A 133 -8.32 -8.84 6.79
C ALA A 133 -8.87 -10.27 6.94
N LYS A 134 -8.98 -11.03 5.85
CA LYS A 134 -9.36 -12.45 5.88
C LYS A 134 -8.35 -13.27 6.68
N LYS A 135 -7.05 -13.16 6.35
CA LYS A 135 -5.98 -13.89 7.03
C LYS A 135 -5.90 -13.56 8.53
N ILE A 136 -6.17 -12.31 8.91
CA ILE A 136 -6.21 -11.91 10.32
C ILE A 136 -7.43 -12.48 11.04
N ALA A 137 -8.60 -12.53 10.40
CA ALA A 137 -9.77 -13.17 10.99
C ALA A 137 -9.54 -14.67 11.23
N ASP A 138 -8.88 -15.35 10.29
CA ASP A 138 -8.45 -16.75 10.46
C ASP A 138 -7.43 -16.89 11.59
N PHE A 139 -6.46 -15.98 11.70
CA PHE A 139 -5.40 -15.99 12.72
C PHE A 139 -5.93 -15.73 14.14
N GLU A 140 -6.87 -14.80 14.32
CA GLU A 140 -7.48 -14.50 15.62
C GLU A 140 -8.57 -15.54 15.99
N GLU A 141 -8.76 -16.61 15.20
CA GLU A 141 -9.88 -17.57 15.31
C GLU A 141 -11.24 -16.87 15.44
N LEU A 142 -11.36 -15.67 14.86
CA LEU A 142 -12.61 -14.94 14.87
C LEU A 142 -13.54 -15.66 13.90
N ILE A 143 -14.36 -16.56 14.46
CA ILE A 143 -15.56 -17.05 13.77
C ILE A 143 -16.37 -15.79 13.47
N ILE A 144 -16.27 -15.32 12.22
CA ILE A 144 -17.05 -14.20 11.71
C ILE A 144 -18.51 -14.67 11.71
N LYS A 145 -19.18 -14.61 12.87
CA LYS A 145 -20.62 -14.88 12.99
C LYS A 145 -21.45 -13.80 12.28
N ASP A 146 -20.83 -12.67 11.94
CA ASP A 146 -21.44 -11.57 11.18
C ASP A 146 -20.63 -11.32 9.89
N LEU A 147 -20.83 -12.17 8.88
CA LEU A 147 -20.31 -11.95 7.51
C LEU A 147 -20.88 -10.67 6.86
N ASP A 148 -21.90 -10.07 7.46
CA ASP A 148 -22.61 -8.88 6.96
C ASP A 148 -21.80 -7.58 7.00
N ASP A 149 -20.55 -7.61 7.48
CA ASP A 149 -19.71 -6.41 7.36
C ASP A 149 -18.21 -6.70 7.14
N GLU A 150 -17.92 -7.43 6.06
CA GLU A 150 -16.57 -7.57 5.49
C GLU A 150 -15.86 -6.21 5.38
N LYS A 151 -16.62 -5.14 5.10
CA LYS A 151 -16.15 -3.75 5.08
C LYS A 151 -15.65 -3.27 6.44
N LYS A 152 -16.45 -3.39 7.50
CA LYS A 152 -16.01 -3.05 8.87
C LYS A 152 -14.80 -3.87 9.30
N LEU A 153 -14.69 -5.15 8.91
CA LEU A 153 -13.51 -5.95 9.23
C LEU A 153 -12.25 -5.36 8.57
N VAL A 154 -12.30 -5.09 7.26
CA VAL A 154 -11.19 -4.47 6.54
C VAL A 154 -10.82 -3.12 7.12
N ASP A 155 -11.79 -2.26 7.41
CA ASP A 155 -11.54 -0.94 7.97
C ASP A 155 -10.89 -1.01 9.35
N ARG A 156 -11.31 -1.95 10.21
CA ARG A 156 -10.68 -2.21 11.52
C ARG A 156 -9.23 -2.68 11.37
N VAL A 157 -8.99 -3.68 10.52
CA VAL A 157 -7.64 -4.24 10.28
C VAL A 157 -6.72 -3.17 9.68
N ARG A 158 -7.22 -2.40 8.71
CA ARG A 158 -6.52 -1.26 8.13
C ARG A 158 -6.19 -0.19 9.17
N GLN A 159 -7.13 0.16 10.03
CA GLN A 159 -6.90 1.13 11.11
C GLN A 159 -5.84 0.61 12.10
N LYS A 160 -5.88 -0.67 12.45
CA LYS A 160 -4.87 -1.32 13.32
C LYS A 160 -3.49 -1.28 12.66
N GLY A 161 -3.38 -1.61 11.37
CA GLY A 161 -2.15 -1.48 10.60
C GLY A 161 -1.59 -0.06 10.56
N ARG A 162 -2.44 0.96 10.32
CA ARG A 162 -2.01 2.37 10.35
C ARG A 162 -1.48 2.80 11.71
N ARG A 163 -2.13 2.36 12.80
CA ARG A 163 -1.65 2.62 14.16
C ARG A 163 -0.31 1.93 14.43
N ALA A 164 -0.13 0.71 13.95
CA ALA A 164 1.13 -0.02 14.06
C ALA A 164 2.27 0.70 13.32
N LEU A 165 2.03 1.16 12.08
CA LEU A 165 2.99 1.98 11.33
C LEU A 165 3.32 3.29 12.06
N GLN A 166 2.32 3.95 12.64
CA GLN A 166 2.54 5.17 13.42
C GLN A 166 3.41 4.91 14.65
N LYS A 167 3.16 3.82 15.40
CA LYS A 167 4.00 3.42 16.54
C LYS A 167 5.45 3.15 16.13
N LEU A 168 5.65 2.51 14.97
CA LEU A 168 7.00 2.33 14.42
C LEU A 168 7.62 3.70 14.14
N ARG A 169 6.92 4.58 13.43
CA ARG A 169 7.38 5.93 13.10
C ARG A 169 7.77 6.76 14.32
N ASP A 170 6.97 6.70 15.38
CA ASP A 170 7.21 7.42 16.64
C ASP A 170 8.39 6.85 17.44
N SER A 171 8.90 5.68 17.03
CA SER A 171 10.09 5.06 17.64
C SER A 171 11.41 5.46 16.95
N PHE A 172 11.34 6.28 15.89
CA PHE A 172 12.49 6.86 15.18
C PHE A 172 12.67 8.34 15.48
#